data_AF-A0A935VD39-F1
#
_entry.id   AF-A0A935VD39-F1
#
_cell.length_a   1.000
_cell.length_b   1.000
_cell.length_c   1.000
_cell.angle_alpha   90.00
_cell.angle_beta   90.00
_cell.angle_gamma   90.00
#
_symmetry.space_group_name_H-M   'P 1'
#
loop_
_entity.id
_entity.type
_entity.pdbx_description
1 polymer ?
#
loop_
_entity_poly.entity_id
_entity_poly.type
_entity_poly.pdbx_seq_one_letter_code
_entity_poly.pdbx_strand_id
1 'polypeptide(L)'
;MTISTVPGVAYHSDLEGLAAELAAISAPVPLWVCGMPFVLFAGDGGANGMLFTGTAGGFTLSAAVLTGLVLPVGYCYLPANAGGLGNAAGWFYFEMSSSTAGTVYNNGFTPTPGALPVVPTAKTAFANPAGGRITQTTADVTMLACSLSAGAMGANGLLKAGIKILGSATAGVKTVKLYAGSTRVHNYAVSTSPIVDYEAIVQNAGALNAQVNTRSNSVLSTLAASLYDDLTTFNFANACTFSIALNVSINTEHMIVVPRCLNLQAKA
;
A
#
# COMPACT_ATOMS: atom_id res chain seq x y z
N MET A 1 -34.85 24.16 -6.00
CA MET A 1 -34.06 24.43 -7.21
C MET A 1 -34.39 23.33 -8.19
N THR A 2 -35.28 23.60 -9.15
CA THR A 2 -35.78 22.59 -10.09
C THR A 2 -34.78 22.50 -11.23
N ILE A 3 -34.13 21.34 -11.38
CA ILE A 3 -33.20 21.09 -12.48
C ILE A 3 -34.02 20.98 -13.77
N SER A 4 -33.82 21.94 -14.66
CA SER A 4 -34.39 21.95 -16.02
C SER A 4 -33.73 20.85 -16.83
N THR A 5 -34.53 19.92 -17.37
CA THR A 5 -34.05 18.84 -18.23
C THR A 5 -33.89 19.34 -19.66
N VAL A 6 -32.67 19.30 -20.20
CA VAL A 6 -32.43 19.43 -21.65
C VAL A 6 -32.82 18.10 -22.32
N PRO A 7 -33.70 18.09 -23.34
CA PRO A 7 -34.07 16.87 -24.04
C PRO A 7 -32.84 16.25 -24.75
N GLY A 8 -32.55 14.97 -24.46
CA GLY A 8 -31.49 14.20 -25.12
C GLY A 8 -30.28 13.83 -24.26
N VAL A 9 -30.22 14.29 -23.00
CA VAL A 9 -29.17 13.86 -22.05
C VAL A 9 -29.74 12.75 -21.17
N ALA A 10 -29.26 11.52 -21.36
CA ALA A 10 -29.50 10.44 -20.42
C ALA A 10 -28.66 10.70 -19.17
N TYR A 11 -29.31 11.07 -18.07
CA TYR A 11 -28.66 11.08 -16.76
C TYR A 11 -28.47 9.61 -16.35
N HIS A 12 -27.31 9.05 -16.68
CA HIS A 12 -26.86 7.79 -16.09
C HIS A 12 -26.81 7.97 -14.58
N SER A 13 -27.38 7.02 -13.83
CA SER A 13 -27.26 6.95 -12.38
C SER A 13 -25.80 6.80 -11.99
N ASP A 14 -25.16 7.96 -11.86
CA ASP A 14 -24.21 8.41 -10.86
C ASP A 14 -23.03 7.45 -10.56
N LEU A 15 -21.83 7.88 -10.99
CA LEU A 15 -20.49 7.28 -10.80
C LEU A 15 -20.05 6.18 -11.79
N GLU A 16 -20.81 5.12 -12.02
CA GLU A 16 -20.39 4.06 -12.97
C GLU A 16 -20.35 4.57 -14.42
N GLY A 17 -21.33 5.40 -14.80
CA GLY A 17 -21.35 6.08 -16.09
C GLY A 17 -20.15 7.02 -16.29
N LEU A 18 -19.75 7.73 -15.23
CA LEU A 18 -18.62 8.67 -15.29
C LEU A 18 -17.29 7.94 -15.52
N ALA A 19 -17.06 6.80 -14.88
CA ALA A 19 -15.85 6.01 -15.12
C ALA A 19 -15.76 5.51 -16.57
N ALA A 20 -16.89 5.09 -17.14
CA ALA A 20 -16.97 4.69 -18.55
C ALA A 20 -16.74 5.88 -19.50
N GLU A 21 -17.32 7.05 -19.19
CA GLU A 21 -17.10 8.29 -19.95
C GLU A 21 -15.63 8.74 -19.93
N LEU A 22 -14.97 8.68 -18.76
CA LEU A 22 -13.54 8.98 -18.62
C LEU A 22 -12.69 8.01 -19.44
N ALA A 23 -13.00 6.71 -19.40
CA ALA A 23 -12.30 5.71 -20.21
C ALA A 23 -12.50 5.95 -21.72
N ALA A 24 -13.69 6.36 -22.14
CA ALA A 24 -13.98 6.67 -23.55
C ALA A 24 -13.11 7.82 -24.09
N ILE A 25 -12.75 8.79 -23.25
CA ILE A 25 -11.83 9.88 -23.62
C ILE A 25 -10.37 9.63 -23.22
N SER A 26 -10.04 8.40 -22.77
CA SER A 26 -8.69 8.04 -22.29
C SER A 26 -8.20 8.88 -21.11
N ALA A 27 -9.12 9.41 -20.30
CA ALA A 27 -8.79 10.08 -19.06
C ALA A 27 -8.45 9.05 -17.96
N PRO A 28 -7.58 9.41 -16.99
CA PRO A 28 -7.29 8.54 -15.87
C PRO A 28 -8.53 8.21 -15.03
N VAL A 29 -8.77 6.92 -14.79
CA VAL A 29 -9.81 6.38 -13.91
C VAL A 29 -9.13 5.87 -12.63
N PRO A 30 -9.44 6.43 -11.44
CA PRO A 30 -8.85 5.96 -10.19
C PRO A 30 -9.40 4.58 -9.81
N LEU A 31 -8.51 3.61 -9.62
CA LEU A 31 -8.82 2.29 -9.06
C LEU A 31 -8.80 2.33 -7.52
N TRP A 32 -7.92 3.16 -6.95
CA TRP A 32 -7.97 3.57 -5.55
C TRP A 32 -7.24 4.90 -5.34
N VAL A 33 -7.68 5.65 -4.33
CA VAL A 33 -6.98 6.83 -3.81
C VAL A 33 -6.90 6.64 -2.30
N CYS A 34 -5.70 6.74 -1.75
CA CYS A 34 -5.45 6.48 -0.34
C CYS A 34 -4.46 7.52 0.20
N GLY A 35 -4.58 7.86 1.47
CA GLY A 35 -3.59 8.65 2.21
C GLY A 35 -3.24 8.03 3.56
N MET A 36 -3.81 6.86 3.85
CA MET A 36 -3.61 6.16 5.11
C MET A 36 -2.20 5.55 5.16
N PRO A 37 -1.41 5.79 6.22
CA PRO A 37 -0.14 5.12 6.42
C PRO A 37 -0.32 3.65 6.78
N PHE A 38 0.45 2.78 6.12
CA PHE A 38 0.63 1.38 6.46
C PHE A 38 2.03 1.17 7.02
N VAL A 39 2.16 0.49 8.15
CA VAL A 39 3.41 0.43 8.92
C VAL A 39 3.80 -0.99 9.28
N LEU A 40 5.04 -1.36 9.02
CA LEU A 40 5.72 -2.43 9.75
C LEU A 40 6.57 -1.78 10.82
N PHE A 41 6.14 -1.90 12.08
CA PHE A 41 7.05 -1.63 13.18
C PHE A 41 8.05 -2.79 13.29
N ALA A 42 9.30 -2.46 13.60
CA ALA A 42 10.32 -3.44 13.90
C ALA A 42 9.91 -4.33 15.08
N GLY A 43 10.47 -5.53 15.14
CA GLY A 43 10.44 -6.40 16.30
C GLY A 43 11.18 -7.70 16.01
N ASP A 44 12.19 -8.01 16.82
CA ASP A 44 12.97 -9.24 16.72
C ASP A 44 12.57 -10.31 17.74
N GLY A 45 11.53 -10.04 18.54
CA GLY A 45 11.16 -10.84 19.72
C GLY A 45 12.12 -10.69 20.91
N GLY A 46 13.19 -9.91 20.78
CA GLY A 46 14.32 -9.81 21.70
C GLY A 46 14.48 -8.42 22.32
N ALA A 47 15.43 -7.61 21.85
CA ALA A 47 15.71 -6.29 22.44
C ALA A 47 15.11 -5.13 21.63
N ASN A 48 14.91 -5.34 20.33
CA ASN A 48 14.65 -4.25 19.38
C ASN A 48 13.20 -4.26 18.90
N GLY A 49 12.70 -3.07 18.59
CA GLY A 49 11.39 -2.86 18.01
C GLY A 49 10.27 -2.67 19.02
N MET A 50 9.07 -3.07 18.62
CA MET A 50 7.83 -2.82 19.32
C MET A 50 7.62 -3.79 20.49
N LEU A 51 7.28 -3.21 21.63
CA LEU A 51 6.92 -3.89 22.87
C LEU A 51 5.51 -3.43 23.28
N PHE A 52 4.58 -4.36 23.44
CA PHE A 52 3.32 -4.05 24.10
C PHE A 52 3.54 -3.88 25.60
N THR A 53 2.90 -2.89 26.20
CA THR A 53 3.12 -2.47 27.59
C THR A 53 2.31 -3.27 28.61
N GLY A 54 1.44 -4.18 28.16
CA GLY A 54 0.45 -4.83 29.03
C GLY A 54 -0.83 -4.02 29.21
N THR A 55 -1.02 -2.92 28.50
CA THR A 55 -2.24 -2.09 28.61
C THR A 55 -3.05 -2.13 27.31
N ALA A 56 -3.85 -3.18 27.12
CA ALA A 56 -4.87 -3.31 26.06
C ALA A 56 -4.52 -2.72 24.67
N GLY A 57 -3.30 -2.96 24.17
CA GLY A 57 -2.80 -2.47 22.89
C GLY A 57 -1.81 -1.30 22.95
N GLY A 58 -1.58 -0.71 24.13
CA GLY A 58 -0.51 0.25 24.38
C GLY A 58 0.85 -0.34 24.05
N PHE A 59 1.70 0.42 23.35
CA PHE A 59 3.02 -0.03 22.92
C PHE A 59 4.08 1.05 23.07
N THR A 60 5.34 0.60 23.13
CA THR A 60 6.53 1.43 22.93
C THR A 60 7.43 0.84 21.83
N LEU A 61 8.24 1.69 21.21
CA LEU A 61 9.28 1.32 20.25
C LEU A 61 10.65 1.56 20.90
N SER A 62 11.59 0.63 20.70
CA SER A 62 12.98 0.81 21.17
C SER A 62 13.70 2.00 20.51
N ALA A 63 13.23 2.44 19.34
CA ALA A 63 13.68 3.64 18.64
C ALA A 63 12.53 4.22 17.81
N ALA A 64 12.60 5.52 17.50
CA ALA A 64 11.66 6.13 16.56
C ALA A 64 11.90 5.58 15.15
N VAL A 65 10.83 5.48 14.34
CA VAL A 65 10.96 5.07 12.93
C VAL A 65 11.88 6.03 12.16
N LEU A 66 11.69 7.32 12.40
CA LEU A 66 12.52 8.41 11.91
C LEU A 66 12.54 9.50 12.99
N THR A 67 13.68 10.15 13.21
CA THR A 67 13.80 11.22 14.20
C THR A 67 12.76 12.32 13.95
N GLY A 68 11.97 12.64 14.97
CA GLY A 68 10.93 13.68 14.91
C GLY A 68 9.64 13.27 14.20
N LEU A 69 9.53 12.06 13.66
CA LEU A 69 8.29 11.58 13.03
C LEU A 69 7.30 11.10 14.09
N VAL A 70 6.09 11.67 14.07
CA VAL A 70 4.93 11.16 14.80
C VAL A 70 3.80 10.97 13.80
N LEU A 71 3.42 9.72 13.53
CA LEU A 71 2.28 9.42 12.67
C LEU A 71 1.00 9.64 13.48
N PRO A 72 0.05 10.48 13.02
CA PRO A 72 -1.17 10.73 13.80
C PRO A 72 -2.03 9.47 13.88
N VAL A 73 -2.18 8.76 12.76
CA VAL A 73 -2.99 7.55 12.62
C VAL A 73 -2.40 6.64 11.54
N GLY A 74 -2.78 5.37 11.56
CA GLY A 74 -2.47 4.46 10.46
C GLY A 74 -2.93 3.04 10.74
N TYR A 75 -2.47 2.12 9.90
CA TYR A 75 -2.59 0.68 10.13
C TYR A 75 -1.20 0.06 10.28
N CYS A 76 -0.98 -0.69 11.35
CA CYS A 76 0.24 -1.45 11.54
C CYS A 76 -0.03 -2.94 11.35
N TYR A 77 0.92 -3.66 10.76
CA TYR A 77 0.80 -5.10 10.65
C TYR A 77 1.24 -5.75 11.95
N LEU A 78 0.34 -6.53 12.56
CA LEU A 78 0.66 -7.41 13.67
C LEU A 78 0.78 -8.84 13.15
N PRO A 79 1.89 -9.54 13.43
CA PRO A 79 1.96 -11.00 13.33
C PRO A 79 0.91 -11.69 14.21
N ALA A 80 0.67 -12.99 13.97
CA ALA A 80 -0.23 -13.76 14.81
C ALA A 80 0.28 -13.80 16.27
N ASN A 81 -0.62 -13.60 17.22
CA ASN A 81 -0.33 -13.54 18.65
C ASN A 81 0.78 -12.52 19.02
N ALA A 82 0.81 -11.37 18.34
CA ALA A 82 1.78 -10.31 18.57
C ALA A 82 1.79 -9.89 20.06
N GLY A 83 2.94 -10.05 20.72
CA GLY A 83 3.11 -9.74 22.15
C GLY A 83 2.15 -10.46 23.10
N GLY A 84 1.54 -11.57 22.68
CA GLY A 84 0.58 -12.33 23.48
C GLY A 84 -0.87 -11.85 23.40
N LEU A 85 -1.20 -10.93 22.48
CA LEU A 85 -2.55 -10.36 22.35
C LEU A 85 -3.62 -11.33 21.84
N GLY A 86 -3.25 -12.53 21.38
CA GLY A 86 -4.20 -13.51 20.83
C GLY A 86 -4.82 -13.10 19.48
N ASN A 87 -4.25 -12.10 18.80
CA ASN A 87 -4.74 -11.63 17.50
C ASN A 87 -4.36 -12.59 16.36
N ALA A 88 -5.18 -12.63 15.30
CA ALA A 88 -4.75 -13.16 14.01
C ALA A 88 -3.76 -12.19 13.35
N ALA A 89 -2.92 -12.69 12.43
CA ALA A 89 -2.03 -11.82 11.67
C ALA A 89 -2.84 -10.89 10.76
N GLY A 90 -2.53 -9.59 10.72
CA GLY A 90 -3.30 -8.64 9.93
C GLY A 90 -2.95 -7.17 10.20
N TRP A 91 -3.65 -6.28 9.49
CA TRP A 91 -3.56 -4.84 9.68
C TRP A 91 -4.49 -4.37 10.79
N PHE A 92 -3.94 -3.65 11.76
CA PHE A 92 -4.69 -3.11 12.90
C PHE A 92 -4.50 -1.61 12.98
N TYR A 93 -5.59 -0.90 13.24
CA TYR A 93 -5.56 0.54 13.40
C TYR A 93 -4.72 0.94 14.62
N PHE A 94 -3.90 1.98 14.49
CA PHE A 94 -3.12 2.52 15.61
C PHE A 94 -3.09 4.04 15.60
N GLU A 95 -2.75 4.60 16.75
CA GLU A 95 -2.46 6.02 16.94
C GLU A 95 -1.18 6.16 17.75
N MET A 96 -0.28 7.07 17.33
CA MET A 96 0.91 7.40 18.12
C MET A 96 0.66 8.63 18.98
N SER A 97 1.09 8.55 20.24
CA SER A 97 1.11 9.68 21.18
C SER A 97 2.47 10.38 21.20
N SER A 98 3.53 9.69 20.75
CA SER A 98 4.88 10.23 20.58
C SER A 98 5.62 9.52 19.45
N SER A 99 6.89 9.85 19.20
CA SER A 99 7.69 9.16 18.17
C SER A 99 8.02 7.69 18.51
N THR A 100 7.77 7.25 19.75
CA THR A 100 8.06 5.90 20.23
C THR A 100 6.95 5.28 21.06
N ALA A 101 5.79 5.92 21.20
CA ALA A 101 4.68 5.37 21.99
C ALA A 101 3.34 5.57 21.27
N GLY A 102 2.43 4.64 21.51
CA GLY A 102 1.10 4.68 20.93
C GLY A 102 0.19 3.59 21.45
N THR A 103 -0.97 3.46 20.82
CA THR A 103 -1.94 2.39 21.07
C THR A 103 -2.36 1.76 19.75
N VAL A 104 -2.29 0.43 19.68
CA VAL A 104 -2.93 -0.35 18.62
C VAL A 104 -4.30 -0.79 19.12
N TYR A 105 -5.30 -0.67 18.27
CA TYR A 105 -6.67 -1.07 18.55
C TYR A 105 -7.02 -2.34 17.76
N ASN A 106 -7.90 -3.17 18.30
CA ASN A 106 -8.43 -4.38 17.66
C ASN A 106 -9.46 -4.06 16.55
N ASN A 107 -9.19 -3.02 15.76
CA ASN A 107 -9.93 -2.66 14.57
C ASN A 107 -9.11 -3.12 13.36
N GLY A 108 -9.48 -4.28 12.81
CA GLY A 108 -8.79 -4.87 11.67
C GLY A 108 -9.14 -4.20 10.34
N PHE A 109 -8.19 -4.21 9.40
CA PHE A 109 -8.43 -3.94 7.99
C PHE A 109 -7.94 -5.13 7.15
N THR A 110 -8.78 -5.57 6.22
CA THR A 110 -8.44 -6.65 5.29
C THR A 110 -8.37 -6.07 3.87
N PRO A 111 -7.24 -6.20 3.17
CA PRO A 111 -7.01 -5.60 1.86
C PRO A 111 -7.66 -6.43 0.73
N THR A 112 -8.96 -6.70 0.84
CA THR A 112 -9.71 -7.32 -0.26
C THR A 112 -9.77 -6.36 -1.46
N PRO A 113 -9.85 -6.84 -2.71
CA PRO A 113 -9.95 -5.96 -3.87
C PRO A 113 -11.04 -4.88 -3.72
N GLY A 114 -10.64 -3.61 -3.87
CA GLY A 114 -11.53 -2.44 -3.74
C GLY A 114 -11.72 -1.91 -2.32
N ALA A 115 -11.23 -2.61 -1.28
CA ALA A 115 -11.32 -2.12 0.09
C ALA A 115 -10.33 -0.99 0.36
N LEU A 116 -10.79 0.06 1.03
CA LEU A 116 -9.97 1.18 1.49
C LEU A 116 -9.97 1.26 3.01
N PRO A 117 -8.81 1.51 3.65
CA PRO A 117 -8.74 1.70 5.09
C PRO A 117 -9.39 3.02 5.48
N VAL A 118 -10.05 3.03 6.64
CA VAL A 118 -10.71 4.22 7.20
C VAL A 118 -10.32 4.36 8.67
N VAL A 119 -10.42 5.58 9.22
CA VAL A 119 -10.33 5.73 10.68
C VAL A 119 -11.58 5.08 11.29
N PRO A 120 -11.45 4.10 12.20
CA PRO A 120 -12.59 3.49 12.86
C PRO A 120 -13.39 4.53 13.65
N THR A 121 -14.71 4.53 13.50
CA THR A 121 -15.61 5.42 14.25
C THR A 121 -15.65 5.08 15.74
N ALA A 122 -15.47 3.80 16.08
CA ALA A 122 -15.30 3.30 17.43
C ALA A 122 -14.02 2.48 17.53
N LYS A 123 -13.18 2.82 18.52
CA LYS A 123 -11.89 2.16 18.76
C LYS A 123 -12.08 1.02 19.75
N THR A 124 -11.74 -0.19 19.34
CA THR A 124 -11.93 -1.41 20.13
C THR A 124 -10.60 -1.78 20.78
N ALA A 125 -10.57 -1.89 22.10
CA ALA A 125 -9.38 -2.35 22.80
C ALA A 125 -9.13 -3.85 22.57
N PHE A 126 -7.89 -4.31 22.69
CA PHE A 126 -7.62 -5.75 22.73
C PHE A 126 -8.17 -6.35 24.02
N ALA A 127 -8.88 -7.48 23.90
CA ALA A 127 -9.50 -8.15 25.05
C ALA A 127 -8.48 -8.71 26.05
N ASN A 128 -7.29 -9.10 25.57
CA ASN A 128 -6.21 -9.57 26.42
C ASN A 128 -5.14 -8.48 26.58
N PRO A 129 -4.99 -7.87 27.77
CA PRO A 129 -3.87 -6.99 28.07
C PRO A 129 -2.58 -7.82 28.22
N ALA A 130 -1.85 -8.01 27.13
CA ALA A 130 -0.57 -8.73 27.12
C ALA A 130 0.62 -7.78 26.94
N GLY A 131 1.73 -8.10 27.62
CA GLY A 131 2.97 -7.34 27.59
C GLY A 131 4.11 -8.16 27.02
N GLY A 132 4.33 -8.05 25.71
CA GLY A 132 5.33 -8.83 25.00
C GLY A 132 5.81 -8.15 23.73
N ARG A 133 6.98 -8.59 23.25
CA ARG A 133 7.55 -8.09 22.01
C ARG A 133 6.95 -8.82 20.82
N ILE A 134 6.92 -8.12 19.69
CA ILE A 134 6.55 -8.77 18.42
C ILE A 134 7.81 -9.35 17.76
N THR A 135 7.62 -10.39 16.97
CA THR A 135 8.58 -10.82 15.95
C THR A 135 7.98 -10.50 14.59
N GLN A 136 8.45 -9.43 13.96
CA GLN A 136 7.88 -8.92 12.72
C GLN A 136 8.16 -9.86 11.54
N THR A 137 7.24 -9.89 10.57
CA THR A 137 7.42 -10.63 9.32
C THR A 137 8.38 -9.92 8.36
N THR A 138 9.11 -10.71 7.58
CA THR A 138 9.90 -10.24 6.41
C THR A 138 9.25 -10.61 5.08
N ALA A 139 8.11 -11.33 5.12
CA ALA A 139 7.32 -11.66 3.95
C ALA A 139 6.60 -10.42 3.40
N ASP A 140 6.17 -10.51 2.14
CA ASP A 140 5.35 -9.48 1.53
C ASP A 140 3.99 -9.40 2.20
N VAL A 141 3.62 -8.19 2.62
CA VAL A 141 2.32 -7.90 3.21
C VAL A 141 1.56 -6.95 2.30
N THR A 142 0.45 -7.43 1.71
CA THR A 142 -0.43 -6.62 0.86
C THR A 142 -1.10 -5.52 1.67
N MET A 143 -1.02 -4.27 1.21
CA MET A 143 -1.70 -3.12 1.83
C MET A 143 -3.02 -2.82 1.14
N LEU A 144 -3.05 -2.82 -0.19
CA LEU A 144 -4.24 -2.53 -0.99
C LEU A 144 -4.25 -3.43 -2.22
N ALA A 145 -5.45 -3.71 -2.69
CA ALA A 145 -5.67 -4.46 -3.91
C ALA A 145 -6.90 -3.91 -4.66
N CYS A 146 -6.94 -4.12 -5.97
CA CYS A 146 -8.11 -3.89 -6.79
C CYS A 146 -8.23 -4.99 -7.85
N SER A 147 -9.46 -5.26 -8.27
CA SER A 147 -9.73 -6.15 -9.38
C SER A 147 -9.56 -5.36 -10.68
N LEU A 148 -8.86 -5.96 -11.64
CA LEU A 148 -8.73 -5.45 -12.99
C LEU A 148 -9.42 -6.44 -13.93
N SER A 149 -10.41 -5.96 -14.68
CA SER A 149 -11.12 -6.77 -15.67
C SER A 149 -10.17 -7.25 -16.78
N ALA A 150 -10.52 -8.38 -17.40
CA ALA A 150 -9.83 -8.88 -18.57
C ALA A 150 -9.71 -7.79 -19.65
N GLY A 151 -8.50 -7.54 -20.12
CA GLY A 151 -8.23 -6.55 -21.16
C GLY A 151 -8.42 -5.09 -20.76
N ALA A 152 -8.61 -4.76 -19.47
CA ALA A 152 -8.97 -3.39 -19.04
C ALA A 152 -7.92 -2.31 -19.40
N MET A 153 -6.65 -2.69 -19.53
CA MET A 153 -5.60 -1.78 -20.00
C MET A 153 -5.57 -1.62 -21.53
N GLY A 154 -6.27 -2.47 -22.29
CA GLY A 154 -6.14 -2.55 -23.75
C GLY A 154 -4.70 -2.80 -24.20
N ALA A 155 -4.42 -2.66 -25.49
CA ALA A 155 -3.09 -2.94 -26.03
C ALA A 155 -2.03 -1.88 -25.66
N ASN A 156 -2.42 -0.68 -25.25
CA ASN A 156 -1.49 0.45 -25.03
C ASN A 156 -1.74 1.25 -23.74
N GLY A 157 -2.76 0.91 -22.96
CA GLY A 157 -3.07 1.61 -21.72
C GLY A 157 -2.09 1.27 -20.61
N LEU A 158 -2.21 2.04 -19.53
CA LEU A 158 -1.22 2.10 -18.45
C LEU A 158 -1.89 2.16 -17.07
N LEU A 159 -1.15 1.67 -16.08
CA LEU A 159 -1.41 1.87 -14.67
C LEU A 159 -0.33 2.81 -14.10
N LYS A 160 -0.74 3.82 -13.34
CA LYS A 160 0.17 4.72 -12.60
C LYS A 160 -0.09 4.60 -11.11
N ALA A 161 0.92 4.24 -10.35
CA ALA A 161 0.86 4.15 -8.90
C ALA A 161 1.71 5.24 -8.25
N GLY A 162 1.09 6.13 -7.48
CA GLY A 162 1.80 7.11 -6.65
C GLY A 162 2.05 6.55 -5.25
N ILE A 163 3.29 6.61 -4.77
CA ILE A 163 3.72 5.91 -3.56
C ILE A 163 4.73 6.78 -2.79
N LYS A 164 4.50 6.94 -1.48
CA LYS A 164 5.49 7.47 -0.54
C LYS A 164 6.02 6.38 0.38
N ILE A 165 7.34 6.32 0.52
CA ILE A 165 8.05 5.43 1.44
C ILE A 165 8.76 6.29 2.49
N LEU A 166 8.66 5.88 3.74
CA LEU A 166 9.52 6.30 4.85
C LEU A 166 9.99 5.06 5.61
N GLY A 167 11.06 5.17 6.39
CA GLY A 167 11.53 4.06 7.21
C GLY A 167 12.77 4.45 8.01
N SER A 168 13.30 3.50 8.77
CA SER A 168 14.59 3.68 9.45
C SER A 168 15.75 3.82 8.45
N ALA A 169 16.68 4.72 8.74
CA ALA A 169 17.85 5.04 7.92
C ALA A 169 19.03 4.11 8.22
N THR A 170 18.85 2.83 7.94
CA THR A 170 19.82 1.75 8.23
C THR A 170 20.13 0.98 6.95
N ALA A 171 21.08 0.04 7.01
CA ALA A 171 21.43 -0.79 5.86
C ALA A 171 20.34 -1.81 5.48
N GLY A 172 19.42 -2.14 6.39
CA GLY A 172 18.33 -3.05 6.11
C GLY A 172 17.40 -2.50 5.03
N VAL A 173 17.02 -3.35 4.09
CA VAL A 173 16.24 -2.96 2.93
C VAL A 173 14.76 -2.94 3.27
N LYS A 174 14.07 -1.88 2.87
CA LYS A 174 12.61 -1.75 2.91
C LYS A 174 12.11 -1.67 1.47
N THR A 175 11.14 -2.49 1.09
CA THR A 175 10.73 -2.60 -0.30
C THR A 175 9.22 -2.48 -0.44
N VAL A 176 8.78 -1.65 -1.38
CA VAL A 176 7.42 -1.69 -1.91
C VAL A 176 7.42 -2.45 -3.22
N LYS A 177 6.38 -3.25 -3.44
CA LYS A 177 6.22 -4.07 -4.65
C LYS A 177 4.81 -3.89 -5.20
N LEU A 178 4.72 -3.87 -6.52
CA LEU A 178 3.45 -3.95 -7.25
C LEU A 178 3.34 -5.34 -7.89
N TYR A 179 2.18 -5.95 -7.73
CA TYR A 179 1.86 -7.27 -8.26
C TYR A 179 0.64 -7.22 -9.18
N ALA A 180 0.70 -7.95 -10.28
CA ALA A 180 -0.46 -8.37 -11.06
C ALA A 180 -0.63 -9.89 -10.88
N GLY A 181 -1.70 -10.30 -10.19
CA GLY A 181 -1.80 -11.65 -9.65
C GLY A 181 -0.63 -11.95 -8.70
N SER A 182 0.14 -12.99 -8.99
CA SER A 182 1.37 -13.34 -8.28
C SER A 182 2.65 -12.79 -8.93
N THR A 183 2.55 -12.15 -10.10
CA THR A 183 3.70 -11.65 -10.83
C THR A 183 4.05 -10.24 -10.37
N ARG A 184 5.29 -10.05 -9.93
CA ARG A 184 5.80 -8.72 -9.59
C ARG A 184 6.03 -7.92 -10.87
N VAL A 185 5.40 -6.76 -10.99
CA VAL A 185 5.54 -5.86 -12.15
C VAL A 185 6.41 -4.65 -11.86
N HIS A 186 6.61 -4.30 -10.59
CA HIS A 186 7.52 -3.23 -10.19
C HIS A 186 7.97 -3.42 -8.74
N ASN A 187 9.15 -2.92 -8.40
CA ASN A 187 9.61 -2.80 -7.02
C ASN A 187 10.46 -1.54 -6.79
N TYR A 188 10.40 -1.03 -5.57
CA TYR A 188 11.26 0.05 -5.12
C TYR A 188 11.76 -0.23 -3.71
N ALA A 189 13.08 -0.35 -3.58
CA ALA A 189 13.79 -0.63 -2.36
C ALA A 189 14.54 0.61 -1.87
N VAL A 190 14.50 0.85 -0.57
CA VAL A 190 15.26 1.89 0.13
C VAL A 190 16.01 1.32 1.32
N SER A 191 17.06 2.03 1.77
CA SER A 191 17.87 1.66 2.95
C SER A 191 18.26 2.91 3.75
N THR A 192 19.52 3.37 3.67
CA THR A 192 20.06 4.50 4.43
C THR A 192 19.46 5.85 4.02
N SER A 193 18.84 5.93 2.83
CA SER A 193 18.01 7.05 2.37
C SER A 193 16.56 6.57 2.19
N PRO A 194 15.79 6.42 3.29
CA PRO A 194 14.51 5.73 3.27
C PRO A 194 13.31 6.59 2.88
N ILE A 195 13.52 7.87 2.57
CA ILE A 195 12.45 8.83 2.30
C ILE A 195 12.39 9.09 0.79
N VAL A 196 11.31 8.66 0.16
CA VAL A 196 11.07 8.89 -1.27
C VAL A 196 9.56 9.03 -1.53
N ASP A 197 9.21 9.88 -2.48
CA ASP A 197 7.88 9.95 -3.09
C ASP A 197 8.08 9.76 -4.60
N TYR A 198 7.39 8.80 -5.19
CA TYR A 198 7.60 8.43 -6.59
C TYR A 198 6.33 7.90 -7.25
N GLU A 199 6.35 7.89 -8.58
CA GLU A 199 5.34 7.28 -9.43
C GLU A 199 5.96 6.09 -10.18
N ALA A 200 5.25 4.96 -10.16
CA ALA A 200 5.55 3.80 -10.98
C ALA A 200 4.52 3.68 -12.11
N ILE A 201 4.98 3.47 -13.33
CA ILE A 201 4.14 3.26 -14.51
C ILE A 201 4.31 1.81 -14.97
N VAL A 202 3.20 1.13 -15.27
CA VAL A 202 3.16 -0.18 -15.93
C VAL A 202 2.27 -0.02 -17.15
N GLN A 203 2.84 -0.13 -18.36
CA GLN A 203 2.13 0.18 -19.60
C GLN A 203 2.23 -0.96 -20.60
N ASN A 204 1.11 -1.37 -21.18
CA ASN A 204 1.11 -2.32 -22.29
C ASN A 204 1.75 -1.68 -23.54
N ALA A 205 2.55 -2.46 -24.28
CA ALA A 205 3.32 -1.99 -25.43
C ALA A 205 2.84 -2.63 -26.74
N GLY A 206 1.63 -2.28 -27.17
CA GLY A 206 0.98 -2.81 -28.36
C GLY A 206 0.40 -4.23 -28.20
N ALA A 207 0.55 -4.86 -27.02
CA ALA A 207 0.05 -6.20 -26.72
C ALA A 207 -0.33 -6.34 -25.25
N LEU A 208 -1.26 -7.25 -24.95
CA LEU A 208 -1.75 -7.50 -23.59
C LEU A 208 -0.76 -8.27 -22.69
N ASN A 209 0.31 -8.83 -23.27
CA ASN A 209 1.31 -9.66 -22.61
C ASN A 209 2.74 -9.10 -22.73
N ALA A 210 2.87 -7.82 -23.05
CA ALA A 210 4.16 -7.13 -23.13
C ALA A 210 4.01 -5.74 -22.52
N GLN A 211 4.81 -5.44 -21.51
CA GLN A 211 4.77 -4.16 -20.82
C GLN A 211 6.13 -3.46 -20.85
N VAL A 212 6.08 -2.13 -20.92
CA VAL A 212 7.19 -1.22 -20.60
C VAL A 212 6.83 -0.48 -19.32
N ASN A 213 7.72 -0.57 -18.34
CA ASN A 213 7.51 -0.09 -16.99
C ASN A 213 8.52 0.99 -16.62
N THR A 214 8.20 1.78 -15.60
CA THR A 214 9.23 2.50 -14.85
C THR A 214 10.21 1.49 -14.27
N ARG A 215 11.50 1.68 -14.55
CA ARG A 215 12.61 0.90 -13.99
C ARG A 215 12.45 0.75 -12.48
N SER A 216 12.53 -0.48 -11.99
CA SER A 216 12.52 -0.75 -10.56
C SER A 216 13.74 -0.14 -9.85
N ASN A 217 13.59 0.22 -8.58
CA ASN A 217 14.58 0.97 -7.80
C ASN A 217 15.00 2.29 -8.47
N SER A 218 14.06 2.94 -9.16
CA SER A 218 14.29 4.20 -9.85
C SER A 218 13.01 5.04 -9.85
N VAL A 219 13.17 6.35 -9.84
CA VAL A 219 12.06 7.31 -9.99
C VAL A 219 12.08 7.87 -11.41
N LEU A 220 10.92 8.36 -11.87
CA LEU A 220 10.85 9.06 -13.15
C LEU A 220 11.94 10.14 -13.26
N SER A 221 12.52 10.28 -14.45
CA SER A 221 13.63 11.20 -14.75
C SER A 221 15.01 10.81 -14.19
N THR A 222 15.17 9.66 -13.54
CA THR A 222 16.49 9.14 -13.18
C THR A 222 17.15 8.46 -14.39
N LEU A 223 18.40 8.84 -14.70
CA LEU A 223 19.18 8.19 -15.75
C LEU A 223 19.80 6.88 -15.23
N ALA A 224 19.82 5.84 -16.05
CA ALA A 224 20.45 4.56 -15.73
C ALA A 224 21.16 3.97 -16.96
N ALA A 225 22.22 3.20 -16.73
CA ALA A 225 22.97 2.51 -17.79
C ALA A 225 22.53 1.05 -17.98
N SER A 226 21.51 0.59 -17.24
CA SER A 226 20.99 -0.77 -17.28
C SER A 226 19.48 -0.81 -17.05
N LEU A 227 18.82 -1.83 -17.58
CA LEU A 227 17.42 -2.13 -17.30
C LEU A 227 17.30 -2.95 -16.00
N TYR A 228 16.20 -2.78 -15.29
CA TYR A 228 15.79 -3.58 -14.15
C TYR A 228 14.26 -3.55 -14.00
N ASP A 229 13.60 -4.65 -14.38
CA ASP A 229 12.13 -4.79 -14.47
C ASP A 229 11.43 -3.73 -15.37
N ASP A 230 12.17 -3.05 -16.26
CA ASP A 230 11.61 -2.14 -17.27
C ASP A 230 10.70 -2.87 -18.27
N LEU A 231 10.88 -4.18 -18.44
CA LEU A 231 10.08 -5.02 -19.33
C LEU A 231 9.44 -6.15 -18.53
N THR A 232 8.13 -6.33 -18.68
CA THR A 232 7.41 -7.46 -18.08
C THR A 232 6.47 -8.10 -19.09
N THR A 233 6.01 -9.33 -18.80
CA THR A 233 5.23 -10.15 -19.73
C THR A 233 3.93 -10.68 -19.12
N PHE A 234 3.39 -9.97 -18.13
CA PHE A 234 2.13 -10.37 -17.51
C PHE A 234 0.99 -10.29 -18.52
N ASN A 235 0.17 -11.34 -18.61
CA ASN A 235 -0.92 -11.40 -19.57
C ASN A 235 -2.21 -10.75 -19.02
N PHE A 236 -2.41 -9.48 -19.35
CA PHE A 236 -3.62 -8.70 -19.02
C PHE A 236 -4.84 -9.05 -19.87
N ALA A 237 -4.78 -10.06 -20.75
CA ALA A 237 -5.98 -10.59 -21.42
C ALA A 237 -6.92 -11.30 -20.43
N ASN A 238 -6.43 -11.70 -19.26
CA ASN A 238 -7.22 -12.30 -18.19
C ASN A 238 -7.50 -11.28 -17.10
N ALA A 239 -8.62 -11.45 -16.39
CA ALA A 239 -8.87 -10.68 -15.18
C ALA A 239 -7.80 -11.02 -14.12
N CYS A 240 -7.37 -10.02 -13.37
CA CYS A 240 -6.36 -10.20 -12.33
C CYS A 240 -6.60 -9.27 -11.14
N THR A 241 -5.95 -9.58 -10.02
CA THR A 241 -5.84 -8.65 -8.90
C THR A 241 -4.55 -7.86 -9.06
N PHE A 242 -4.66 -6.53 -9.12
CA PHE A 242 -3.50 -5.66 -8.98
C PHE A 242 -3.35 -5.27 -7.51
N SER A 243 -2.15 -5.38 -6.95
CA SER A 243 -1.94 -5.09 -5.53
C SER A 243 -0.61 -4.41 -5.25
N ILE A 244 -0.58 -3.69 -4.15
CA ILE A 244 0.62 -3.08 -3.58
C ILE A 244 0.93 -3.78 -2.26
N ALA A 245 2.17 -4.24 -2.12
CA ALA A 245 2.67 -4.90 -0.94
C ALA A 245 3.96 -4.22 -0.47
N LEU A 246 4.30 -4.44 0.79
CA LEU A 246 5.54 -3.97 1.36
C LEU A 246 6.20 -5.10 2.15
N ASN A 247 7.53 -5.02 2.28
CA ASN A 247 8.29 -5.89 3.17
C ASN A 247 9.56 -5.19 3.70
N VAL A 248 10.12 -5.78 4.75
CA VAL A 248 11.46 -5.46 5.24
C VAL A 248 12.35 -6.68 5.10
N SER A 249 13.65 -6.49 4.85
CA SER A 249 14.61 -7.60 4.71
C SER A 249 14.99 -8.22 6.04
N ILE A 250 14.88 -7.47 7.14
CA ILE A 250 15.19 -7.90 8.50
C ILE A 250 14.10 -7.34 9.42
N ASN A 251 13.68 -8.13 10.40
CA ASN A 251 12.57 -7.78 11.30
C ASN A 251 12.89 -6.64 12.29
N THR A 252 14.15 -6.22 12.43
CA THR A 252 14.55 -5.03 13.20
C THR A 252 14.31 -3.71 12.47
N GLU A 253 13.75 -3.75 11.26
CA GLU A 253 13.50 -2.57 10.45
C GLU A 253 12.09 -2.02 10.59
N HIS A 254 11.99 -0.70 10.58
CA HIS A 254 10.72 0.00 10.44
C HIS A 254 10.49 0.40 8.98
N MET A 255 9.25 0.26 8.50
CA MET A 255 8.83 0.77 7.20
C MET A 255 7.45 1.39 7.30
N ILE A 256 7.28 2.54 6.65
CA ILE A 256 6.00 3.22 6.49
C ILE A 256 5.78 3.40 4.99
N VAL A 257 4.61 3.03 4.51
CA VAL A 257 4.19 3.27 3.14
C VAL A 257 2.88 4.03 3.17
N VAL A 258 2.81 5.10 2.38
CA VAL A 258 1.57 5.82 2.11
C VAL A 258 1.28 5.62 0.62
N PRO A 259 0.42 4.65 0.25
CA PRO A 259 -0.12 4.58 -1.11
C PRO A 259 -0.88 5.87 -1.37
N ARG A 260 -0.64 6.54 -2.50
CA ARG A 260 -1.32 7.81 -2.88
C ARG A 260 -2.51 7.52 -3.78
N CYS A 261 -2.25 6.84 -4.89
CA CYS A 261 -3.26 6.46 -5.87
C CYS A 261 -2.79 5.30 -6.75
N LEU A 262 -3.76 4.65 -7.39
CA LEU A 262 -3.56 3.84 -8.58
C LEU A 262 -4.59 4.28 -9.62
N ASN A 263 -4.11 4.75 -10.77
CA ASN A 263 -4.95 5.19 -11.87
C ASN A 263 -4.77 4.26 -13.07
N LEU A 264 -5.88 3.83 -13.65
CA LEU A 264 -5.93 3.19 -14.96
C LEU A 264 -6.16 4.26 -16.03
N GLN A 265 -5.34 4.27 -17.07
CA GLN A 265 -5.56 5.10 -18.24
C GLN A 265 -5.50 4.23 -19.48
N ALA A 266 -6.65 3.98 -20.08
CA ALA A 266 -6.79 3.18 -21.29
C ALA A 266 -7.73 3.88 -22.26
N LYS A 267 -7.50 3.67 -23.55
CA LYS A 267 -8.41 4.09 -24.60
C LYS A 267 -9.36 2.93 -24.88
N ALA A 268 -10.66 3.18 -24.76
CA ALA A 268 -11.71 2.24 -25.15
C ALA A 268 -11.62 1.88 -26.65
#